data_AF-A0A0A9GGG2-F1
#
_entry.id   AF-A0A0A9GGG2-F1
#
_cell.length_a   1.000
_cell.length_b   1.000
_cell.length_c   1.000
_cell.angle_alpha   90.00
_cell.angle_beta   90.00
_cell.angle_gamma   90.00
#
_symmetry.space_group_name_H-M   'P 1'
#
loop_
_entity.id
_entity.type
_entity.pdbx_description
1 polymer ?
#
loop_
_entity_poly.entity_id
_entity_poly.type
_entity_poly.pdbx_seq_one_letter_code
_entity_poly.pdbx_strand_id
1 'polypeptide(L)'
;MQITAFKLPMWLLGPSILLVTGIVPTLWLPLSSVFLGPNIASLLSLTGLDFIFNMGAMLFFLMADACGRPENNMFDLKKQVPISYRLWNLAASIVGFLAPLVLLFASRRGTLQPQLPFIPFAVLLGPYLLLLSVQMLTEMLTWHWKSPVWLVAPVVYEGYRVLQLMRGLQLADEISAPGWMVQSLRGLVSWWVLVLGIQLMRVAWFAGLSFVRNSSYGASDDMNQ
;
A
#
# COMPACT_ATOMS: atom_id res chain seq x y z
N MET A 1 7.62 32.30 -10.57
CA MET A 1 6.44 31.98 -11.41
C MET A 1 6.53 30.62 -12.12
N GLN A 2 7.70 30.09 -12.51
CA GLN A 2 7.80 28.80 -13.22
C GLN A 2 7.50 27.54 -12.39
N ILE A 3 7.81 27.51 -11.09
CA ILE A 3 7.63 26.30 -10.25
C ILE A 3 6.14 26.01 -9.97
N THR A 4 5.30 27.04 -9.88
CA THR A 4 3.85 26.89 -9.63
C THR A 4 3.11 26.29 -10.81
N ALA A 5 3.54 26.59 -12.05
CA ALA A 5 2.98 26.02 -13.27
C ALA A 5 3.28 24.52 -13.41
N PHE A 6 4.41 24.04 -12.87
CA PHE A 6 4.78 22.62 -12.87
C PHE A 6 3.99 21.82 -11.81
N LYS A 7 3.53 22.45 -10.72
CA LYS A 7 2.69 21.81 -9.70
C LYS A 7 1.29 21.45 -10.21
N LEU A 8 0.75 22.21 -11.17
CA LEU A 8 -0.57 21.99 -11.76
C LEU A 8 -0.70 20.66 -12.53
N PRO A 9 0.23 20.28 -13.44
CA PRO A 9 0.20 18.97 -14.09
C PRO A 9 0.61 17.81 -13.17
N MET A 10 1.34 18.06 -12.08
CA MET A 10 1.78 17.00 -11.15
C MET A 10 0.63 16.31 -10.42
N TRP A 11 -0.52 16.98 -10.23
CA TRP A 11 -1.73 16.38 -9.68
C TRP A 11 -2.29 15.25 -10.57
N LEU A 12 -2.11 15.33 -11.89
CA LEU A 12 -2.55 14.30 -12.83
C LEU A 12 -1.42 13.31 -13.15
N LEU A 13 -0.20 13.81 -13.37
CA LEU A 13 0.96 13.02 -13.78
C LEU A 13 1.28 11.91 -12.77
N GLY A 14 1.18 12.20 -11.47
CA GLY A 14 1.48 11.23 -10.40
C GLY A 14 0.54 10.02 -10.43
N PRO A 15 -0.77 10.22 -10.34
CA PRO A 15 -1.76 9.17 -10.53
C PRO A 15 -1.64 8.46 -11.89
N SER A 16 -1.30 9.16 -12.98
CA SER A 16 -1.08 8.53 -14.28
C SER A 16 0.08 7.54 -14.27
N ILE A 17 1.19 7.86 -13.60
CA ILE A 17 2.31 6.93 -13.41
C ILE A 17 1.85 5.67 -12.66
N LEU A 18 1.09 5.82 -11.57
CA LEU A 18 0.54 4.68 -10.82
C LEU A 18 -0.41 3.84 -11.67
N LEU A 19 -1.23 4.47 -12.51
CA LEU A 19 -2.14 3.77 -13.42
C LEU A 19 -1.37 2.95 -14.47
N VAL A 20 -0.38 3.56 -15.12
CA VAL A 20 0.44 2.92 -16.17
C VAL A 20 1.30 1.79 -15.62
N THR A 21 1.79 1.91 -14.39
CA THR A 21 2.68 0.91 -13.78
C THR A 21 1.93 -0.16 -12.97
N GLY A 22 0.77 0.16 -12.39
CA GLY A 22 -0.01 -0.78 -11.58
C GLY A 22 -1.11 -1.50 -12.35
N ILE A 23 -1.97 -0.73 -13.04
CA ILE A 23 -3.22 -1.25 -13.61
C ILE A 23 -3.02 -1.76 -15.04
N VAL A 24 -2.33 -1.00 -15.90
CA VAL A 24 -2.13 -1.38 -17.31
C VAL A 24 -1.46 -2.77 -17.45
N PRO A 25 -0.37 -3.10 -16.72
CA PRO A 25 0.23 -4.42 -16.82
C PRO A 25 -0.70 -5.52 -16.34
N THR A 26 -1.51 -5.24 -15.30
CA THR A 26 -2.48 -6.20 -14.76
C THR A 26 -3.61 -6.51 -15.75
N LEU A 27 -4.10 -5.50 -16.47
CA LEU A 27 -5.21 -5.66 -17.41
C LEU A 27 -4.78 -6.33 -18.72
N TRP A 28 -3.53 -6.13 -19.13
CA TRP A 28 -3.01 -6.63 -20.41
C TRP A 28 -2.29 -7.98 -20.29
N LEU A 29 -2.01 -8.45 -19.07
CA LEU A 29 -1.49 -9.80 -18.85
C LEU A 29 -2.65 -10.80 -18.74
N PRO A 30 -2.83 -11.72 -19.71
CA PRO A 30 -3.82 -12.78 -19.59
C PRO A 30 -3.38 -13.74 -18.48
N LEU A 31 -3.98 -13.58 -17.29
CA LEU A 31 -3.73 -14.44 -16.14
C LEU A 31 -3.95 -15.93 -16.51
N SER A 32 -4.98 -16.24 -17.29
CA SER A 32 -5.25 -17.62 -17.72
C SER A 32 -4.20 -18.26 -18.65
N SER A 33 -3.39 -17.47 -19.36
CA SER A 33 -2.41 -17.98 -20.35
C SER A 33 -1.00 -18.09 -19.77
N VAL A 34 -0.65 -17.22 -18.82
CA VAL A 34 0.67 -17.23 -18.15
C VAL A 34 0.66 -18.12 -16.90
N PHE A 35 -0.50 -18.39 -16.31
CA PHE A 35 -0.65 -19.11 -15.06
C PHE A 35 -1.20 -20.54 -15.27
N LEU A 36 -0.43 -21.39 -15.96
CA LEU A 36 -0.71 -22.82 -16.12
C LEU A 36 -0.45 -23.62 -14.81
N GLY A 37 -0.84 -23.09 -13.66
CA GLY A 37 -0.70 -23.71 -12.34
C GLY A 37 0.38 -23.10 -11.42
N PRO A 38 0.61 -23.73 -10.25
CA PRO A 38 1.55 -23.27 -9.24
C PRO A 38 3.00 -23.56 -9.66
N ASN A 39 3.56 -22.67 -10.48
CA ASN A 39 4.88 -22.78 -11.09
C ASN A 39 5.78 -21.60 -10.72
N ILE A 40 7.08 -21.77 -10.91
CA ILE A 40 8.06 -20.70 -10.66
C ILE A 40 7.83 -19.53 -11.62
N ALA A 41 7.38 -19.80 -12.85
CA ALA A 41 7.05 -18.77 -13.83
C ALA A 41 5.88 -17.88 -13.38
N SER A 42 4.83 -18.45 -12.77
CA SER A 42 3.72 -17.68 -12.24
C SER A 42 4.12 -16.85 -11.01
N LEU A 43 4.97 -17.40 -10.13
CA LEU A 43 5.56 -16.63 -9.04
C LEU A 43 6.38 -15.44 -9.58
N LEU A 44 7.24 -15.68 -10.56
CA LEU A 44 8.13 -14.66 -11.11
C LEU A 44 7.37 -13.58 -11.88
N SER A 45 6.32 -13.94 -12.62
CA SER A 45 5.50 -12.97 -13.35
C SER A 45 4.70 -12.07 -12.40
N LEU A 46 4.11 -12.62 -11.32
CA LEU A 46 3.44 -11.82 -10.29
C LEU A 46 4.42 -10.89 -9.59
N THR A 47 5.57 -11.43 -9.20
CA THR A 47 6.61 -10.63 -8.53
C THR A 47 7.14 -9.53 -9.43
N GLY A 48 7.33 -9.81 -10.72
CA GLY A 48 7.75 -8.82 -11.72
C GLY A 48 6.71 -7.71 -11.92
N LEU A 49 5.42 -8.07 -11.93
CA LEU A 49 4.33 -7.09 -12.00
C LEU A 49 4.34 -6.17 -10.77
N ASP A 50 4.47 -6.75 -9.58
CA ASP A 50 4.55 -5.98 -8.34
C ASP A 50 5.82 -5.11 -8.27
N PHE A 51 6.92 -5.55 -8.88
CA PHE A 51 8.14 -4.76 -9.01
C PHE A 51 7.92 -3.51 -9.88
N ILE A 52 7.24 -3.65 -11.03
CA ILE A 52 6.89 -2.52 -11.91
C ILE A 52 6.02 -1.51 -11.14
N PHE A 53 5.02 -2.00 -10.40
CA PHE A 53 4.21 -1.14 -9.53
C PHE A 53 5.06 -0.43 -8.48
N ASN A 54 5.98 -1.13 -7.79
CA ASN A 54 6.84 -0.53 -6.78
C ASN A 54 7.73 0.58 -7.36
N MET A 55 8.28 0.39 -8.57
CA MET A 55 9.05 1.43 -9.26
C MET A 55 8.18 2.66 -9.55
N GLY A 56 6.95 2.47 -10.03
CA GLY A 56 5.99 3.55 -10.22
C GLY A 56 5.58 4.25 -8.94
N ALA A 57 5.35 3.50 -7.86
CA ALA A 57 5.01 4.03 -6.54
C ALA A 57 6.14 4.88 -5.97
N MET A 58 7.40 4.43 -6.07
CA MET A 58 8.56 5.22 -5.66
C MET A 58 8.68 6.53 -6.44
N LEU A 59 8.47 6.49 -7.76
CA LEU A 59 8.47 7.70 -8.59
C LEU A 59 7.34 8.66 -8.16
N PHE A 60 6.15 8.13 -7.92
CA PHE A 60 5.01 8.89 -7.41
C PHE A 60 5.32 9.54 -6.05
N PHE A 61 5.92 8.80 -5.11
CA PHE A 61 6.28 9.33 -3.80
C PHE A 61 7.35 10.41 -3.88
N LEU A 62 8.37 10.25 -4.73
CA LEU A 62 9.38 11.30 -4.94
C LEU A 62 8.75 12.58 -5.48
N MET A 63 7.81 12.46 -6.41
CA MET A 63 7.09 13.62 -6.96
C MET A 63 6.17 14.27 -5.93
N ALA A 64 5.48 13.46 -5.11
CA ALA A 64 4.67 13.93 -4.00
C ALA A 64 5.53 14.63 -2.92
N ASP A 65 6.72 14.12 -2.63
CA ASP A 65 7.68 14.74 -1.70
C ASP A 65 8.13 16.11 -2.21
N ALA A 66 8.52 16.20 -3.48
CA ALA A 66 8.92 17.44 -4.11
C ALA A 66 7.80 18.49 -4.14
N CYS A 67 6.54 18.07 -4.33
CA CYS A 67 5.38 18.97 -4.29
C CYS A 67 5.04 19.44 -2.86
N GLY A 68 5.17 18.54 -1.89
CA GLY A 68 4.72 18.73 -0.51
C GLY A 68 5.72 19.43 0.41
N ARG A 69 7.00 19.58 0.02
CA ARG A 69 7.98 20.35 0.80
C ARG A 69 7.68 21.87 0.68
N PRO A 70 7.38 22.58 1.79
CA PRO A 70 7.23 24.03 1.75
C PRO A 70 8.58 24.72 1.53
N GLU A 71 8.61 25.75 0.68
CA GLU A 71 9.81 26.50 0.26
C GLU A 71 10.40 27.38 1.38
N ASN A 72 9.67 27.62 2.48
CA ASN A 72 10.14 28.41 3.62
C ASN A 72 9.77 27.76 4.97
N ASN A 73 10.77 27.64 5.84
CA ASN A 73 10.70 27.07 7.19
C ASN A 73 9.86 27.93 8.15
N MET A 74 8.54 27.69 8.30
CA MET A 74 7.79 28.35 9.40
C MET A 74 6.54 27.64 9.96
N PHE A 75 6.39 26.33 9.80
CA PHE A 75 5.43 25.56 10.62
C PHE A 75 6.07 24.32 11.24
N ASP A 76 6.86 24.59 12.27
CA ASP A 76 7.61 23.61 13.06
C ASP A 76 6.77 22.90 14.15
N LEU A 77 5.43 22.88 14.03
CA LEU A 77 4.56 22.34 15.09
C LEU A 77 3.68 21.13 14.70
N LYS A 78 3.76 20.60 13.48
CA LYS A 78 2.90 19.44 13.08
C LYS A 78 3.53 18.41 12.14
N LYS A 79 4.86 18.47 11.94
CA LYS A 79 5.63 17.56 11.08
C LYS A 79 6.02 16.22 11.75
N GLN A 80 5.72 16.03 13.04
CA GLN A 80 5.90 14.74 13.68
C GLN A 80 4.69 13.84 13.37
N VAL A 81 4.97 12.71 12.72
CA VAL A 81 4.00 11.62 12.56
C VAL A 81 3.46 11.26 13.95
N PRO A 82 2.14 11.26 14.17
CA PRO A 82 1.58 10.92 15.47
C PRO A 82 2.07 9.54 15.90
N ILE A 83 2.57 9.40 17.13
CA ILE A 83 3.07 8.12 17.64
C ILE A 83 1.98 7.03 17.56
N SER A 84 0.74 7.40 17.87
CA SER A 84 -0.43 6.53 17.72
C SER A 84 -0.63 6.04 16.28
N TYR A 85 -0.38 6.90 15.29
CA TYR A 85 -0.45 6.52 13.88
C TYR A 85 0.63 5.48 13.54
N ARG A 86 1.88 5.78 13.92
CA ARG A 86 3.03 4.92 13.66
C ARG A 86 2.85 3.55 14.29
N LEU A 87 2.40 3.50 15.54
CA LEU A 87 2.15 2.26 16.27
C LEU A 87 1.03 1.45 15.61
N TRP A 88 -0.10 2.08 15.26
CA TRP A 88 -1.22 1.37 14.63
C TRP A 88 -0.83 0.77 13.29
N ASN A 89 -0.13 1.54 12.44
CA ASN A 89 0.26 1.07 11.11
C ASN A 89 1.29 -0.05 11.18
N LEU A 90 2.25 0.07 12.10
CA LEU A 90 3.26 -0.95 12.35
C LEU A 90 2.63 -2.22 12.92
N ALA A 91 1.69 -2.10 13.87
CA ALA A 91 0.94 -3.24 14.40
C ALA A 91 0.12 -3.94 13.30
N ALA A 92 -0.61 -3.19 12.47
CA ALA A 92 -1.38 -3.75 11.37
C ALA A 92 -0.50 -4.49 10.35
N SER A 93 0.68 -3.93 10.04
CA SER A 93 1.66 -4.56 9.16
C SER A 93 2.28 -5.82 9.78
N ILE A 94 2.64 -5.80 11.06
CA ILE A 94 3.17 -6.98 11.75
C ILE A 94 2.12 -8.10 11.79
N VAL A 95 0.87 -7.79 12.14
CA VAL A 95 -0.22 -8.77 12.15
C VAL A 95 -0.44 -9.35 10.75
N GLY A 96 -0.48 -8.50 9.72
CA GLY A 96 -0.63 -8.92 8.33
C GLY A 96 0.55 -9.74 7.80
N PHE A 97 1.76 -9.58 8.36
CA PHE A 97 2.95 -10.34 8.00
C PHE A 97 3.01 -11.68 8.73
N LEU A 98 2.70 -11.70 10.03
CA LEU A 98 2.77 -12.90 10.86
C LEU A 98 1.63 -13.87 10.56
N ALA A 99 0.42 -13.38 10.27
CA ALA A 99 -0.75 -14.24 9.98
C ALA A 99 -0.47 -15.33 8.91
N PRO A 100 0.01 -15.01 7.70
CA PRO A 100 0.34 -16.03 6.70
C PRO A 100 1.49 -16.95 7.10
N LEU A 101 2.47 -16.47 7.88
CA LEU A 101 3.59 -17.29 8.36
C LEU A 101 3.14 -18.32 9.40
N VAL A 102 2.27 -17.91 10.32
CA VAL A 102 1.65 -18.82 11.30
C VAL A 102 0.82 -19.88 10.59
N LEU A 103 0.07 -19.51 9.55
CA LEU A 103 -0.70 -20.45 8.73
C LEU A 103 0.20 -21.46 8.00
N LEU A 104 1.31 -21.01 7.40
CA LEU A 104 2.29 -21.91 6.78
C LEU A 104 2.87 -22.88 7.81
N PHE A 105 3.23 -22.38 9.00
CA PHE A 105 3.77 -23.20 10.06
C PHE A 105 2.74 -24.23 10.57
N ALA A 106 1.49 -23.82 10.75
CA ALA A 106 0.39 -24.71 11.14
C ALA A 106 0.10 -25.78 10.08
N SER A 107 0.20 -25.45 8.80
CA SER A 107 0.10 -26.44 7.71
C SER A 107 1.27 -27.43 7.72
N ARG A 108 2.51 -26.95 7.94
CA ARG A 108 3.71 -27.82 8.02
C ARG A 108 3.70 -28.75 9.23
N ARG A 109 3.17 -28.29 10.36
CA ARG A 109 2.97 -29.08 11.58
C ARG A 109 1.85 -30.12 11.44
N GLY A 110 1.06 -30.07 10.36
CA GLY A 110 -0.08 -30.98 10.13
C GLY A 110 -1.34 -30.61 10.90
N THR A 111 -1.38 -29.45 11.57
CA THR A 111 -2.55 -28.93 12.28
C THR A 111 -3.64 -28.48 11.29
N LEU A 112 -3.24 -27.98 10.11
CA LEU A 112 -4.15 -27.66 9.01
C LEU A 112 -4.00 -28.71 7.90
N GLN A 113 -5.11 -29.38 7.60
CA GLN A 113 -5.22 -30.33 6.50
C GLN A 113 -6.18 -29.79 5.44
N PRO A 114 -5.94 -30.05 4.14
CA PRO A 114 -4.77 -30.71 3.55
C PRO A 114 -3.48 -29.85 3.62
N GLN A 115 -2.32 -30.53 3.59
CA GLN A 115 -1.02 -29.86 3.62
C GLN A 115 -0.78 -29.12 2.31
N LEU A 116 -0.49 -27.82 2.38
CA LEU A 116 -0.17 -27.04 1.21
C LEU A 116 1.34 -27.11 0.91
N PRO A 117 1.75 -27.53 -0.30
CA PRO A 117 3.16 -27.46 -0.69
C PRO A 117 3.65 -26.00 -0.71
N PHE A 118 4.97 -25.81 -0.60
CA PHE A 118 5.55 -24.47 -0.54
C PHE A 118 5.33 -23.64 -1.81
N ILE A 119 5.32 -24.27 -2.99
CA ILE A 119 5.22 -23.55 -4.27
C ILE A 119 3.84 -22.86 -4.43
N PRO A 120 2.68 -23.54 -4.27
CA PRO A 120 1.38 -22.89 -4.24
C PRO A 120 1.28 -21.79 -3.18
N PHE A 121 1.84 -22.02 -1.99
CA PHE A 121 1.88 -20.99 -0.94
C PHE A 121 2.65 -19.75 -1.40
N ALA A 122 3.85 -19.95 -1.96
CA ALA A 122 4.70 -18.87 -2.42
C ALA A 122 4.05 -18.10 -3.58
N VAL A 123 3.38 -18.78 -4.52
CA VAL A 123 2.65 -18.13 -5.62
C VAL A 123 1.51 -17.26 -5.09
N LEU A 124 0.76 -17.72 -4.08
CA LEU A 124 -0.39 -17.00 -3.53
C LEU A 124 0.00 -15.84 -2.60
N LEU A 125 0.97 -16.06 -1.70
CA LEU A 125 1.30 -15.14 -0.60
C LEU A 125 2.70 -14.55 -0.66
N GLY A 126 3.59 -15.10 -1.49
CA GLY A 126 4.96 -14.61 -1.65
C GLY A 126 4.99 -13.15 -2.14
N PRO A 127 4.30 -12.81 -3.25
CA PRO A 127 4.25 -11.42 -3.71
C PRO A 127 3.63 -10.49 -2.65
N TYR A 128 2.60 -10.95 -1.94
CA TYR A 128 1.97 -10.21 -0.84
C TYR A 128 2.95 -9.90 0.30
N LEU A 129 3.71 -10.88 0.76
CA LEU A 129 4.71 -10.73 1.81
C LEU A 129 5.85 -9.80 1.38
N LEU A 130 6.26 -9.90 0.11
CA LEU A 130 7.29 -9.04 -0.47
C LEU A 130 6.82 -7.59 -0.50
N LEU A 131 5.60 -7.33 -0.99
CA LEU A 131 5.03 -5.98 -1.03
C LEU A 131 4.89 -5.40 0.39
N LEU A 132 4.42 -6.19 1.36
CA LEU A 132 4.33 -5.76 2.75
C LEU A 132 5.70 -5.41 3.35
N SER A 133 6.73 -6.16 2.99
CA SER A 133 8.11 -5.86 3.39
C SER A 133 8.60 -4.54 2.80
N VAL A 134 8.36 -4.33 1.50
CA VAL A 134 8.71 -3.08 0.82
C VAL A 134 7.95 -1.90 1.42
N GLN A 135 6.64 -2.03 1.69
CA GLN A 135 5.87 -0.97 2.37
C GLN A 135 6.48 -0.62 3.73
N MET A 136 6.79 -1.61 4.58
CA MET A 136 7.40 -1.34 5.88
C MET A 136 8.72 -0.58 5.76
N LEU A 137 9.57 -0.95 4.80
CA LEU A 137 10.82 -0.24 4.51
C LEU A 137 10.56 1.19 4.05
N THR A 138 9.65 1.40 3.09
CA THR A 138 9.30 2.72 2.58
C THR A 138 8.73 3.61 3.68
N GLU A 139 7.88 3.08 4.55
CA GLU A 139 7.35 3.83 5.69
C GLU A 139 8.42 4.18 6.70
N MET A 140 9.28 3.23 7.09
CA MET A 140 10.41 3.50 7.98
C MET A 140 11.32 4.58 7.39
N LEU A 141 11.55 4.56 6.08
CA LEU A 141 12.31 5.57 5.37
C LEU A 141 11.60 6.93 5.41
N THR A 142 10.32 7.01 5.05
CA THR A 142 9.56 8.27 5.09
C THR A 142 9.51 8.88 6.50
N TRP A 143 9.46 8.06 7.55
CA TRP A 143 9.55 8.53 8.94
C TRP A 143 10.95 9.04 9.28
N HIS A 144 12.00 8.33 8.87
CA HIS A 144 13.38 8.73 9.12
C HIS A 144 13.71 10.09 8.46
N TRP A 145 13.27 10.26 7.21
CA TRP A 145 13.50 11.48 6.42
C TRP A 145 12.43 12.57 6.65
N LYS A 146 11.46 12.34 7.56
CA LYS A 146 10.32 13.24 7.86
C LYS A 146 9.62 13.75 6.60
N SER A 147 9.45 12.87 5.61
CA SER A 147 8.84 13.22 4.32
C SER A 147 7.34 13.50 4.48
N PRO A 148 6.77 14.54 3.85
CA PRO A 148 5.31 14.79 3.80
C PRO A 148 4.48 13.62 3.22
N VAL A 149 5.12 12.65 2.56
CA VAL A 149 4.45 11.51 1.90
C VAL A 149 4.07 10.39 2.89
N TRP A 150 4.40 10.53 4.18
CA TRP A 150 4.14 9.52 5.23
C TRP A 150 2.68 9.04 5.33
N LEU A 151 1.72 9.88 4.93
CA LEU A 151 0.29 9.59 4.97
C LEU A 151 -0.23 9.03 3.63
N VAL A 152 0.45 9.33 2.53
CA VAL A 152 0.08 8.88 1.18
C VAL A 152 0.65 7.50 0.89
N ALA A 153 1.88 7.22 1.32
CA ALA A 153 2.56 5.94 1.11
C ALA A 153 1.73 4.71 1.55
N PRO A 154 1.20 4.64 2.79
CA PRO A 154 0.39 3.51 3.21
C PRO A 154 -0.89 3.36 2.39
N VAL A 155 -1.56 4.46 2.04
CA VAL A 155 -2.81 4.40 1.25
C VAL A 155 -2.57 3.79 -0.13
N VAL A 156 -1.49 4.19 -0.81
CA VAL A 156 -1.15 3.66 -2.14
C VAL A 156 -0.79 2.17 -2.06
N TYR A 157 0.04 1.78 -1.09
CA TYR A 157 0.43 0.38 -0.94
C TYR A 157 -0.70 -0.52 -0.45
N GLU A 158 -1.51 -0.07 0.49
CA GLU A 158 -2.67 -0.81 0.99
C GLU A 158 -3.71 -1.01 -0.11
N GLY A 159 -3.98 0.02 -0.92
CA GLY A 159 -4.88 -0.09 -2.07
C GLY A 159 -4.40 -1.14 -3.08
N TYR A 160 -3.11 -1.12 -3.43
CA TYR A 160 -2.53 -2.11 -4.32
C TYR A 160 -2.51 -3.52 -3.73
N ARG A 161 -2.24 -3.64 -2.42
CA ARG A 161 -2.28 -4.91 -1.69
C ARG A 161 -3.66 -5.56 -1.76
N VAL A 162 -4.73 -4.79 -1.61
CA VAL A 162 -6.10 -5.35 -1.75
C VAL A 162 -6.29 -5.93 -3.14
N LEU A 163 -5.85 -5.23 -4.19
CA LEU A 163 -5.88 -5.75 -5.57
C LEU A 163 -5.05 -7.02 -5.72
N GLN A 164 -3.85 -7.06 -5.13
CA GLN A 164 -2.96 -8.20 -5.14
C GLN A 164 -3.58 -9.42 -4.45
N LEU A 165 -4.25 -9.22 -3.30
CA LEU A 165 -4.95 -10.29 -2.58
C LEU A 165 -6.19 -10.78 -3.34
N MET A 166 -6.94 -9.88 -3.99
CA MET A 166 -8.06 -10.26 -4.85
C MET A 166 -7.60 -11.11 -6.04
N ARG A 167 -6.48 -10.74 -6.66
CA ARG A 167 -5.82 -11.57 -7.70
C ARG A 167 -5.40 -12.91 -7.13
N GLY A 168 -4.81 -12.93 -5.94
CA GLY A 168 -4.45 -14.17 -5.22
C GLY A 168 -5.66 -15.07 -4.96
N LEU A 169 -6.83 -14.49 -4.66
CA LEU A 169 -8.06 -15.25 -4.45
C LEU A 169 -8.58 -15.90 -5.75
N GLN A 170 -8.47 -15.22 -6.89
CA GLN A 170 -8.79 -15.79 -8.21
C GLN A 170 -7.84 -16.94 -8.55
N LEU A 171 -6.54 -16.74 -8.35
CA LEU A 171 -5.52 -17.77 -8.56
C LEU A 171 -5.70 -18.97 -7.63
N ALA A 172 -6.18 -18.75 -6.40
CA ALA A 172 -6.45 -19.83 -5.45
C ALA A 172 -7.54 -20.80 -5.95
N ASP A 173 -8.54 -20.28 -6.68
CA ASP A 173 -9.57 -21.08 -7.32
C ASP A 173 -8.99 -21.89 -8.49
N GLU A 174 -8.17 -21.25 -9.33
CA GLU A 174 -7.52 -21.88 -10.48
C GLU A 174 -6.58 -23.03 -10.09
N ILE A 175 -5.82 -22.88 -8.99
CA ILE A 175 -4.88 -23.92 -8.52
C ILE A 175 -5.53 -24.92 -7.55
N SER A 176 -6.85 -24.86 -7.35
CA SER A 176 -7.60 -25.72 -6.42
C SER A 176 -7.02 -25.71 -5.00
N ALA A 177 -6.75 -24.51 -4.48
CA ALA A 177 -6.18 -24.33 -3.15
C ALA A 177 -7.13 -24.86 -2.04
N PRO A 178 -6.59 -25.31 -0.90
CA PRO A 178 -7.40 -25.79 0.23
C PRO A 178 -8.40 -24.74 0.72
N GLY A 179 -9.58 -25.19 1.17
CA GLY A 179 -10.63 -24.28 1.67
C GLY A 179 -10.17 -23.37 2.82
N TRP A 180 -9.29 -23.86 3.71
CA TRP A 180 -8.72 -23.05 4.79
C TRP A 180 -7.83 -21.92 4.26
N MET A 181 -7.12 -22.12 3.13
CA MET A 181 -6.28 -21.10 2.50
C MET A 181 -7.15 -20.02 1.86
N VAL A 182 -8.20 -20.41 1.13
CA VAL A 182 -9.17 -19.48 0.54
C VAL A 182 -9.84 -18.63 1.62
N GLN A 183 -10.25 -19.23 2.74
CA GLN A 183 -10.84 -18.51 3.85
C GLN A 183 -9.84 -17.54 4.52
N SER A 184 -8.58 -17.95 4.63
CA SER A 184 -7.51 -17.10 5.16
C SER A 184 -7.23 -15.91 4.25
N LEU A 185 -7.20 -16.10 2.92
CA LEU A 185 -7.08 -15.02 1.94
C LEU A 185 -8.26 -14.05 2.03
N ARG A 186 -9.49 -14.54 2.14
CA ARG A 186 -10.67 -13.69 2.37
C ARG A 186 -10.55 -12.89 3.66
N GLY A 187 -10.12 -13.52 4.75
CA GLY A 187 -9.86 -12.84 6.01
C GLY A 187 -8.80 -11.74 5.89
N LEU A 188 -7.71 -12.00 5.17
CA LEU A 188 -6.67 -11.01 4.87
C LEU A 188 -7.21 -9.85 4.03
N VAL A 189 -8.01 -10.12 2.99
CA VAL A 189 -8.66 -9.07 2.19
C VAL A 189 -9.53 -8.20 3.09
N SER A 190 -10.41 -8.80 3.88
CA SER A 190 -11.30 -8.07 4.80
C SER A 190 -10.51 -7.23 5.81
N TRP A 191 -9.44 -7.80 6.37
CA TRP A 191 -8.54 -7.09 7.28
C TRP A 191 -7.93 -5.85 6.61
N TRP A 192 -7.37 -5.99 5.42
CA TRP A 192 -6.72 -4.87 4.73
C TRP A 192 -7.70 -3.83 4.20
N VAL A 193 -8.92 -4.22 3.82
CA VAL A 193 -9.99 -3.26 3.50
C VAL A 193 -10.35 -2.42 4.72
N LEU A 194 -10.45 -3.04 5.90
CA LEU A 194 -10.71 -2.32 7.14
C LEU A 194 -9.56 -1.36 7.49
N VAL A 195 -8.31 -1.82 7.38
CA VAL A 195 -7.13 -0.97 7.62
C VAL A 195 -7.11 0.22 6.65
N LEU A 196 -7.35 -0.01 5.35
CA LEU A 196 -7.45 1.03 4.34
C LEU A 196 -8.55 2.05 4.67
N GLY A 197 -9.72 1.59 5.10
CA GLY A 197 -10.81 2.47 5.53
C GLY A 197 -10.41 3.37 6.72
N ILE A 198 -9.69 2.83 7.69
CA ILE A 198 -9.15 3.59 8.82
C ILE A 198 -8.13 4.63 8.33
N GLN A 199 -7.24 4.27 7.38
CA GLN A 199 -6.26 5.23 6.84
C GLN A 199 -6.96 6.36 6.08
N LEU A 200 -7.96 6.07 5.26
CA LEU A 200 -8.72 7.07 4.53
C LEU A 200 -9.46 8.04 5.47
N MET A 201 -10.06 7.52 6.55
CA MET A 201 -10.70 8.37 7.57
C MET A 201 -9.68 9.29 8.25
N ARG A 202 -8.47 8.80 8.51
CA ARG A 202 -7.37 9.62 9.06
C ARG A 202 -6.92 10.69 8.08
N VAL A 203 -6.79 10.36 6.79
CA VAL A 203 -6.47 11.34 5.73
C VAL A 203 -7.51 12.48 5.74
N ALA A 204 -8.80 12.13 5.76
CA ALA A 204 -9.90 13.09 5.81
C ALA A 204 -9.85 13.96 7.08
N TRP A 205 -9.59 13.36 8.24
CA TRP A 205 -9.43 14.08 9.50
C TRP A 205 -8.28 15.10 9.45
N PHE A 206 -7.11 14.69 8.93
CA PHE A 206 -5.96 15.59 8.78
C PHE A 206 -6.24 16.73 7.81
N ALA A 207 -6.90 16.45 6.69
CA ALA A 207 -7.32 17.45 5.71
C ALA A 207 -8.32 18.46 6.31
N GLY A 208 -9.30 17.99 7.10
CA GLY A 208 -10.25 18.84 7.82
C GLY A 208 -9.57 19.77 8.84
N LEU A 209 -8.61 19.24 9.63
CA LEU A 209 -7.85 20.04 10.59
C LEU A 209 -6.95 21.11 9.94
N SER A 210 -6.47 20.89 8.71
CA SER A 210 -5.78 21.95 7.96
C SER A 210 -6.74 23.05 7.52
N PHE A 211 -7.95 22.70 7.09
CA PHE A 211 -8.93 23.66 6.60
C PHE A 211 -9.44 24.60 7.71
N VAL A 212 -9.84 24.04 8.87
CA VAL A 212 -10.33 24.83 10.02
C VAL A 212 -9.29 25.84 10.50
N ARG A 213 -8.01 25.46 10.51
CA ARG A 213 -6.92 26.33 10.95
C ARG A 213 -6.64 27.46 9.97
N ASN A 214 -6.65 27.20 8.66
CA ASN A 214 -6.48 28.26 7.66
C ASN A 214 -7.63 29.27 7.71
N SER A 215 -8.87 28.82 7.96
CA SER A 215 -10.02 29.71 8.15
C SER A 215 -9.88 30.58 9.41
N SER A 216 -9.33 30.04 10.51
CA SER A 216 -9.13 30.79 11.75
C SER A 216 -8.04 31.87 11.65
N TYR A 217 -7.01 31.66 10.82
CA TYR A 217 -5.98 32.68 10.56
C TYR A 217 -6.49 33.81 9.65
N GLY A 218 -7.34 33.49 8.65
CA GLY A 218 -7.96 34.53 7.81
C GLY A 218 -8.89 35.45 8.59
N ALA A 219 -9.67 34.90 9.54
CA ALA A 219 -10.60 35.70 10.35
C ALA A 219 -9.91 36.64 11.37
N SER A 220 -8.66 36.36 11.77
CA SER A 220 -7.90 37.20 12.68
C SER A 220 -7.21 38.39 12.02
N ASP A 221 -6.92 38.31 10.72
CA ASP A 221 -6.36 39.46 9.96
C ASP A 221 -7.45 40.47 9.58
N ASP A 222 -8.69 40.00 9.35
CA ASP A 222 -9.82 40.88 9.01
C ASP A 222 -10.36 41.69 10.21
N MET A 223 -10.01 41.36 11.45
CA MET A 223 -10.41 42.12 12.66
C MET A 223 -9.42 43.22 13.06
N ASN A 224 -8.31 43.40 12.33
CA ASN A 224 -7.28 44.41 12.60
C ASN A 224 -7.19 45.50 11.51
N GLN A 225 -8.22 45.65 10.66
CA GLN A 225 -8.41 46.80 9.76
C GLN A 225 -9.61 47.64 10.21
#